data_AF-A0A925N4H3-F1
#
_entry.id   AF-A0A925N4H3-F1
#
_cell.length_a   1.000
_cell.length_b   1.000
_cell.length_c   1.000
_cell.angle_alpha   90.00
_cell.angle_beta   90.00
_cell.angle_gamma   90.00
#
_symmetry.space_group_name_H-M   'P 1'
#
loop_
_entity.id
_entity.type
_entity.pdbx_description
1 polymer ?
#
loop_
_entity_poly.entity_id
_entity_poly.type
_entity_poly.pdbx_seq_one_letter_code
_entity_poly.pdbx_strand_id
1 'polypeptide(L)'
;MTQIRTGQAPPPLTREQFQERFNVRFYDPVFDAERDAIARLEVIAWEALQEGRKAPITRLAGAEFSDPTYELSVQWLDTRARLQEAQKLWSNSAAQSRVLLVCGSARNDGTCPGEVSKTWRLTELARHVVEGAGMQADVLDLSLVTSEYGRNIHPCKGC
;
A
#
# COMPACT_ATOMS: atom_id res chain seq x y z
N MET A 1 2.54 -35.52 -4.26
CA MET A 1 2.26 -34.26 -3.54
C MET A 1 3.58 -33.64 -3.13
N THR A 2 3.79 -32.37 -3.42
CA THR A 2 5.01 -31.66 -3.02
C THR A 2 5.00 -31.41 -1.52
N GLN A 3 6.11 -31.67 -0.84
CA GLN A 3 6.25 -31.36 0.59
C GLN A 3 6.30 -29.83 0.77
N ILE A 4 5.38 -29.30 1.59
CA ILE A 4 5.32 -27.87 1.93
C ILE A 4 6.55 -27.52 2.78
N ARG A 5 7.31 -26.49 2.36
CA ARG A 5 8.44 -25.95 3.13
C ARG A 5 7.91 -24.98 4.19
N THR A 6 8.34 -25.14 5.44
CA THR A 6 7.92 -24.35 6.61
C THR A 6 9.14 -23.85 7.40
N GLY A 7 8.95 -22.92 8.34
CA GLY A 7 10.01 -22.47 9.27
C GLY A 7 10.58 -21.05 9.07
N GLN A 8 10.05 -20.26 8.12
CA GLN A 8 10.53 -18.89 7.87
C GLN A 8 10.06 -17.87 8.91
N ALA A 9 8.84 -18.03 9.45
CA ALA A 9 8.27 -17.06 10.38
C ALA A 9 8.86 -17.23 11.78
N PRO A 10 9.30 -16.14 12.46
CA PRO A 10 9.68 -16.21 13.86
C PRO A 10 8.46 -16.48 14.75
N PRO A 11 8.67 -16.81 16.04
CA PRO A 11 7.58 -16.90 17.01
C PRO A 11 6.74 -15.61 17.09
N PRO A 12 5.46 -15.70 17.50
CA PRO A 12 4.65 -14.52 17.78
C PRO A 12 5.32 -13.59 18.80
N LEU A 13 5.05 -12.29 18.69
CA LEU A 13 5.57 -11.30 19.63
C LEU A 13 5.03 -11.56 21.04
N THR A 14 5.85 -11.27 22.06
CA THR A 14 5.35 -11.10 23.43
C THR A 14 4.57 -9.79 23.56
N ARG A 15 3.81 -9.65 24.65
CA ARG A 15 3.04 -8.45 24.97
C ARG A 15 3.93 -7.21 25.08
N GLU A 16 5.11 -7.36 25.68
CA GLU A 16 6.10 -6.31 25.90
C GLU A 16 6.77 -5.91 24.58
N GLN A 17 7.15 -6.90 23.75
CA GLN A 17 7.72 -6.64 22.43
C GLN A 17 6.73 -5.91 21.51
N PHE A 18 5.46 -6.26 21.58
CA PHE A 18 4.42 -5.55 20.84
C PHE A 18 4.26 -4.12 21.35
N GLN A 19 4.20 -3.92 22.66
CA GLN A 19 4.09 -2.59 23.28
C GLN A 19 5.23 -1.67 22.83
N GLU A 20 6.47 -2.17 22.89
CA GLU A 20 7.66 -1.43 22.47
C GLU A 20 7.51 -0.99 21.01
N ARG A 21 7.23 -1.94 20.10
CA ARG A 21 7.07 -1.67 18.66
C ARG A 21 5.90 -0.73 18.35
N PHE A 22 4.80 -0.84 19.07
CA PHE A 22 3.63 0.02 18.87
C PHE A 22 3.98 1.47 19.22
N ASN A 23 4.69 1.68 20.33
CA ASN A 23 5.00 3.01 20.86
C ASN A 23 6.10 3.76 20.10
N VAL A 24 6.93 3.08 19.29
CA VAL A 24 7.96 3.74 18.45
C VAL A 24 7.39 4.90 17.62
N ARG A 25 6.15 4.79 17.14
CA ARG A 25 5.51 5.83 16.32
C ARG A 25 5.08 7.09 17.09
N PHE A 26 5.09 7.04 18.43
CA PHE A 26 4.62 8.11 19.32
C PHE A 26 5.73 8.65 20.23
N TYR A 27 6.98 8.54 19.79
CA TYR A 27 8.16 8.95 20.55
C TYR A 27 8.23 10.47 20.81
N ASP A 28 7.69 11.28 19.90
CA ASP A 28 7.70 12.74 20.01
C ASP A 28 6.95 13.21 21.30
N PRO A 29 7.53 14.12 22.11
CA PRO A 29 6.88 14.67 23.30
C PRO A 29 5.52 15.33 23.05
N VAL A 30 5.19 15.73 21.81
CA VAL A 30 3.86 16.24 21.46
C VAL A 30 2.73 15.24 21.80
N PHE A 31 3.06 13.95 21.86
CA PHE A 31 2.12 12.89 22.23
C PHE A 31 1.98 12.67 23.76
N ASP A 32 2.73 13.39 24.60
CA ASP A 32 2.74 13.18 26.07
C ASP A 32 1.37 13.46 26.70
N ALA A 33 0.63 14.43 26.19
CA ALA A 33 -0.73 14.71 26.65
C ALA A 33 -1.71 13.54 26.39
N GLU A 34 -1.38 12.65 25.45
CA GLU A 34 -2.27 11.59 24.96
C GLU A 34 -1.78 10.17 25.34
N ARG A 35 -0.86 10.04 26.30
CA ARG A 35 -0.29 8.73 26.71
C ARG A 35 -1.37 7.73 27.13
N ASP A 36 -2.39 8.18 27.84
CA ASP A 36 -3.51 7.33 28.25
C ASP A 36 -4.34 6.84 27.06
N ALA A 37 -4.55 7.70 26.05
CA ALA A 37 -5.27 7.32 24.83
C ALA A 37 -4.46 6.33 23.99
N ILE A 38 -3.16 6.58 23.84
CA ILE A 38 -2.24 5.69 23.14
C ILE A 38 -2.20 4.31 23.80
N ALA A 39 -2.15 4.24 25.13
CA ALA A 39 -2.20 2.99 25.87
C ALA A 39 -3.49 2.20 25.61
N ARG A 40 -4.66 2.88 25.56
CA ARG A 40 -5.93 2.23 25.21
C ARG A 40 -5.93 1.68 23.78
N LEU A 41 -5.42 2.45 22.82
CA LEU A 41 -5.33 2.02 21.41
C LEU A 41 -4.35 0.85 21.24
N GLU A 42 -3.27 0.84 22.01
CA GLU A 42 -2.28 -0.23 21.99
C GLU A 42 -2.88 -1.57 22.46
N VAL A 43 -3.69 -1.56 23.52
CA VAL A 43 -4.43 -2.75 23.98
C VAL A 43 -5.37 -3.28 22.89
N ILE A 44 -6.15 -2.39 22.25
CA ILE A 44 -7.05 -2.78 21.16
C ILE A 44 -6.25 -3.38 19.98
N ALA A 45 -5.11 -2.79 19.64
CA ALA A 45 -4.26 -3.28 18.56
C ALA A 45 -3.63 -4.65 18.88
N TRP A 46 -3.26 -4.88 20.14
CA TRP A 46 -2.79 -6.18 20.62
C TRP A 46 -3.87 -7.26 20.51
N GLU A 47 -5.08 -6.98 21.00
CA GLU A 47 -6.21 -7.90 20.92
C GLU A 47 -6.53 -8.25 19.46
N ALA A 48 -6.59 -7.25 18.58
CA ALA A 48 -6.82 -7.46 17.15
C ALA A 48 -5.73 -8.33 16.48
N LEU A 49 -4.47 -8.20 16.92
CA LEU A 49 -3.36 -9.04 16.45
C LEU A 49 -3.52 -10.48 16.91
N GLN A 50 -3.86 -10.70 18.19
CA GLN A 50 -4.04 -12.05 18.77
C GLN A 50 -5.24 -12.78 18.15
N GLU A 51 -6.33 -12.07 17.90
CA GLU A 51 -7.51 -12.58 17.18
C GLU A 51 -7.24 -12.85 15.70
N GLY A 52 -6.09 -12.43 15.17
CA GLY A 52 -5.72 -12.66 13.78
C GLY A 52 -6.66 -11.96 12.79
N ARG A 53 -7.19 -10.77 13.14
CA ARG A 53 -8.16 -10.00 12.34
C ARG A 53 -7.57 -9.47 11.03
N LYS A 54 -7.42 -10.36 10.04
CA LYS A 54 -6.86 -10.03 8.71
C LYS A 54 -7.87 -9.36 7.77
N ALA A 55 -9.16 -9.56 8.00
CA ALA A 55 -10.28 -9.00 7.24
C ALA A 55 -11.42 -8.69 8.22
N PRO A 56 -11.36 -7.57 8.95
CA PRO A 56 -12.28 -7.29 10.06
C PRO A 56 -13.71 -6.95 9.63
N ILE A 57 -13.91 -6.62 8.34
CA ILE A 57 -15.21 -6.28 7.76
C ILE A 57 -15.41 -7.18 6.54
N THR A 58 -16.41 -8.06 6.63
CA THR A 58 -16.68 -9.08 5.62
C THR A 58 -18.14 -9.05 5.17
N ARG A 59 -18.39 -9.64 4.01
CA ARG A 59 -19.72 -10.04 3.54
C ARG A 59 -19.64 -11.35 2.77
N LEU A 60 -20.75 -12.06 2.63
CA LEU A 60 -20.82 -13.26 1.80
C LEU A 60 -20.38 -12.93 0.37
N ALA A 61 -19.58 -13.82 -0.22
CA ALA A 61 -18.98 -13.63 -1.53
C ALA A 61 -20.04 -13.47 -2.64
N GLY A 62 -21.09 -14.30 -2.62
CA GLY A 62 -22.13 -14.33 -3.64
C GLY A 62 -21.84 -15.31 -4.80
N ALA A 63 -22.82 -15.50 -5.67
CA ALA A 63 -22.85 -16.60 -6.66
C ALA A 63 -21.74 -16.55 -7.72
N GLU A 64 -21.05 -15.42 -7.87
CA GLU A 64 -19.94 -15.24 -8.81
C GLU A 64 -18.61 -15.84 -8.32
N PHE A 65 -18.55 -16.33 -7.07
CA PHE A 65 -17.37 -16.97 -6.48
C PHE A 65 -17.57 -18.48 -6.31
N SER A 66 -16.47 -19.22 -6.24
CA SER A 66 -16.49 -20.69 -6.10
C SER A 66 -17.17 -21.16 -4.81
N ASP A 67 -17.08 -20.36 -3.74
CA ASP A 67 -17.85 -20.53 -2.51
C ASP A 67 -18.66 -19.25 -2.27
N PRO A 68 -19.96 -19.25 -2.61
CA PRO A 68 -20.83 -18.08 -2.43
C PRO A 68 -21.02 -17.67 -0.96
N THR A 69 -20.79 -18.59 -0.03
CA THR A 69 -21.01 -18.39 1.40
C THR A 69 -19.74 -17.99 2.14
N TYR A 70 -18.59 -17.98 1.47
CA TYR A 70 -17.34 -17.52 2.07
C TYR A 70 -17.42 -16.04 2.42
N GLU A 71 -16.97 -15.69 3.63
CA GLU A 71 -16.92 -14.30 4.08
C GLU A 71 -15.69 -13.59 3.50
N LEU A 72 -15.91 -12.77 2.48
CA LEU A 72 -14.86 -11.99 1.81
C LEU A 72 -14.72 -10.59 2.43
N SER A 73 -13.48 -10.12 2.49
CA SER A 73 -13.16 -8.73 2.86
C SER A 73 -13.89 -7.75 1.94
N VAL A 74 -14.66 -6.83 2.52
CA VAL A 74 -15.33 -5.77 1.77
C VAL A 74 -14.32 -4.92 1.02
N GLN A 75 -13.21 -4.53 1.67
CA GLN A 75 -12.14 -3.77 1.03
C GLN A 75 -11.54 -4.49 -0.18
N TRP A 76 -11.42 -5.82 -0.11
CA TRP A 76 -10.92 -6.61 -1.24
C TRP A 76 -11.93 -6.61 -2.40
N LEU A 77 -13.23 -6.73 -2.11
CA LEU A 77 -14.28 -6.65 -3.13
C LEU A 77 -14.30 -5.28 -3.82
N ASP A 78 -14.17 -4.19 -3.06
CA ASP A 78 -14.10 -2.84 -3.61
C ASP A 78 -12.86 -2.65 -4.49
N THR A 79 -11.71 -3.20 -4.05
CA THR A 79 -10.48 -3.19 -4.83
C THR A 79 -10.65 -3.97 -6.13
N ARG A 80 -11.26 -5.16 -6.07
CA ARG A 80 -11.57 -5.97 -7.25
C ARG A 80 -12.47 -5.23 -8.23
N ALA A 81 -13.52 -4.57 -7.76
CA ALA A 81 -14.41 -3.78 -8.62
C ALA A 81 -13.64 -2.66 -9.35
N ARG A 82 -12.78 -1.93 -8.65
CA ARG A 82 -11.91 -0.90 -9.25
C ARG A 82 -10.96 -1.48 -10.30
N LEU A 83 -10.40 -2.66 -10.05
CA LEU A 83 -9.54 -3.35 -11.03
C LEU A 83 -10.32 -3.81 -12.26
N GLN A 84 -11.57 -4.26 -12.11
CA GLN A 84 -12.41 -4.63 -13.25
C GLN A 84 -12.73 -3.41 -14.14
N GLU A 85 -13.00 -2.24 -13.55
CA GLU A 85 -13.16 -1.00 -14.33
C GLU A 85 -11.86 -0.59 -15.03
N ALA A 86 -10.72 -0.69 -14.34
CA ALA A 86 -9.42 -0.44 -14.96
C ALA A 86 -9.13 -1.40 -16.13
N GLN A 87 -9.50 -2.68 -15.97
CA GLN A 87 -9.35 -3.70 -17.01
C GLN A 87 -10.19 -3.39 -18.25
N LYS A 88 -11.43 -2.90 -18.08
CA LYS A 88 -12.28 -2.48 -19.22
C LYS A 88 -11.63 -1.37 -20.03
N LEU A 89 -11.05 -0.37 -19.36
CA LEU A 89 -10.34 0.72 -20.02
C LEU A 89 -9.08 0.23 -20.74
N TRP A 90 -8.31 -0.65 -20.10
CA TRP A 90 -7.09 -1.21 -20.68
C TRP A 90 -7.38 -2.09 -21.91
N SER A 91 -8.49 -2.83 -21.91
CA SER A 91 -8.90 -3.69 -23.03
C SER A 91 -9.54 -2.93 -24.21
N ASN A 92 -9.74 -1.61 -24.11
CA ASN A 92 -10.31 -0.81 -25.19
C ASN A 92 -9.24 -0.47 -26.25
N SER A 93 -9.27 -1.14 -27.40
CA SER A 93 -8.33 -0.89 -28.50
C SER A 93 -8.46 0.49 -29.17
N ALA A 94 -9.57 1.19 -28.95
CA ALA A 94 -9.77 2.57 -29.42
C ALA A 94 -9.26 3.62 -28.42
N ALA A 95 -8.86 3.21 -27.21
CA ALA A 95 -8.25 4.11 -26.24
C ALA A 95 -6.84 4.53 -26.71
N GLN A 96 -6.45 5.74 -26.35
CA GLN A 96 -5.11 6.25 -26.59
C GLN A 96 -4.09 5.36 -25.85
N SER A 97 -3.00 5.00 -26.54
CA SER A 97 -1.89 4.26 -25.92
C SER A 97 -1.34 5.02 -24.72
N ARG A 98 -1.05 4.29 -23.63
CA ARG A 98 -0.55 4.85 -22.37
C ARG A 98 0.85 4.32 -22.06
N VAL A 99 1.70 5.16 -21.48
CA VAL A 99 3.02 4.79 -20.97
C VAL A 99 3.09 5.19 -19.49
N LEU A 100 3.45 4.23 -18.63
CA LEU A 100 3.76 4.50 -17.23
C LEU A 100 5.25 4.82 -17.09
N LEU A 101 5.55 6.04 -16.68
CA LEU A 101 6.90 6.47 -16.32
C LEU A 101 7.07 6.32 -14.81
N VAL A 102 8.07 5.56 -14.38
CA VAL A 102 8.36 5.36 -12.96
C VAL A 102 9.58 6.20 -12.58
N CYS A 103 9.36 7.26 -11.80
CA CYS A 103 10.47 8.00 -11.20
C CYS A 103 11.00 7.19 -10.01
N GLY A 104 12.12 6.52 -10.21
CA GLY A 104 12.79 5.69 -9.20
C GLY A 104 13.63 6.47 -8.18
N SER A 105 13.46 7.79 -8.06
CA SER A 105 14.19 8.57 -7.07
C SER A 105 13.68 8.27 -5.66
N ALA A 106 14.60 8.07 -4.72
CA ALA A 106 14.28 8.03 -3.29
C ALA A 106 14.22 9.43 -2.65
N ARG A 107 14.59 10.48 -3.39
CA ARG A 107 14.67 11.87 -2.91
C ARG A 107 13.96 12.85 -3.84
N ASN A 108 13.52 13.95 -3.26
CA ASN A 108 13.00 15.14 -3.93
C ASN A 108 13.38 16.39 -3.12
N ASP A 109 12.93 17.55 -3.54
CA ASP A 109 13.17 18.84 -2.87
C ASP A 109 12.52 18.94 -1.49
N GLY A 110 11.53 18.09 -1.17
CA GLY A 110 10.98 17.95 0.18
C GLY A 110 11.85 17.15 1.15
N THR A 111 12.69 16.24 0.66
CA THR A 111 13.60 15.40 1.49
C THR A 111 15.06 15.87 1.45
N CYS A 112 15.47 16.56 0.39
CA CYS A 112 16.79 17.15 0.23
C CYS A 112 16.63 18.58 -0.32
N PRO A 113 16.58 19.60 0.55
CA PRO A 113 16.30 20.97 0.13
C PRO A 113 17.43 21.48 -0.78
N GLY A 114 17.07 22.03 -1.94
CA GLY A 114 18.01 22.66 -2.88
C GLY A 114 17.66 22.45 -4.34
N GLU A 115 17.18 21.27 -4.73
CA GLU A 115 16.78 20.98 -6.11
C GLU A 115 15.90 19.71 -6.19
N VAL A 116 15.01 19.66 -7.19
CA VAL A 116 14.36 18.40 -7.60
C VAL A 116 15.40 17.38 -8.08
N SER A 117 15.10 16.09 -7.95
CA SER A 117 16.04 15.05 -8.38
C SER A 117 16.33 15.10 -9.88
N LYS A 118 17.55 14.74 -10.27
CA LYS A 118 17.89 14.57 -11.69
C LYS A 118 16.98 13.53 -12.36
N THR A 119 16.62 12.48 -11.64
CA THR A 119 15.67 11.46 -12.11
C THR A 119 14.30 12.06 -12.42
N TRP A 120 13.76 12.92 -11.54
CA TRP A 120 12.51 13.63 -11.80
C TRP A 120 12.59 14.48 -13.08
N ARG A 121 13.67 15.24 -13.26
CA ARG A 121 13.87 16.03 -14.49
C ARG A 121 13.93 15.16 -15.75
N LEU A 122 14.58 14.00 -15.69
CA LEU A 122 14.63 13.04 -16.79
C LEU A 122 13.26 12.39 -17.03
N THR A 123 12.50 12.09 -15.98
CA THR A 123 11.12 11.59 -16.07
C THR A 123 10.21 12.61 -16.76
N GLU A 124 10.31 13.90 -16.42
CA GLU A 124 9.54 14.96 -17.09
C GLU A 124 9.93 15.13 -18.57
N LEU A 125 11.23 15.02 -18.90
CA LEU A 125 11.66 15.00 -20.30
C LEU A 125 11.07 13.80 -21.06
N ALA A 126 11.09 12.61 -20.46
CA ALA A 126 10.46 11.43 -21.04
C ALA A 126 8.94 11.61 -21.19
N ARG A 127 8.28 12.25 -20.22
CA ARG A 127 6.85 12.59 -20.27
C ARG A 127 6.53 13.45 -21.49
N HIS A 128 7.31 14.50 -21.73
CA HIS A 128 7.14 15.36 -22.90
C HIS A 128 7.35 14.61 -24.23
N VAL A 129 8.30 13.67 -24.28
CA VAL A 129 8.51 12.83 -25.48
C VAL A 129 7.32 11.92 -25.75
N VAL A 130 6.77 11.28 -24.71
CA VAL A 130 5.59 10.40 -24.83
C VAL A 130 4.36 11.20 -25.25
N GLU A 131 4.10 12.34 -24.61
CA GLU A 131 2.98 13.21 -24.93
C GLU A 131 3.10 13.79 -26.35
N GLY A 132 4.31 14.20 -26.75
CA GLY A 132 4.60 14.69 -28.10
C GLY A 132 4.42 13.62 -29.20
N ALA A 133 4.53 12.34 -28.85
CA ALA A 133 4.21 11.22 -29.73
C ALA A 133 2.70 10.90 -29.80
N GLY A 134 1.85 11.70 -29.15
CA GLY A 134 0.41 11.48 -29.13
C GLY A 134 -0.03 10.33 -28.23
N MET A 135 0.75 9.98 -27.21
CA MET A 135 0.41 8.98 -26.20
C MET A 135 0.10 9.66 -24.86
N GLN A 136 -0.64 8.99 -23.99
CA GLN A 136 -0.84 9.44 -22.62
C GLN A 136 0.36 9.00 -21.75
N ALA A 137 0.91 9.92 -20.98
CA ALA A 137 1.97 9.63 -20.01
C ALA A 137 1.42 9.70 -18.58
N ASP A 138 1.54 8.61 -17.84
CA ASP A 138 1.26 8.58 -16.40
C ASP A 138 2.58 8.52 -15.64
N VAL A 139 2.69 9.24 -14.52
CA VAL A 139 3.90 9.24 -13.69
C VAL A 139 3.62 8.59 -12.34
N LEU A 140 4.38 7.54 -12.03
CA LEU A 140 4.49 7.00 -10.68
C LEU A 140 5.78 7.52 -10.05
N ASP A 141 5.66 8.50 -9.17
CA ASP A 141 6.80 9.04 -8.43
C ASP A 141 7.02 8.30 -7.11
N LEU A 142 8.07 7.49 -7.05
CA LEU A 142 8.43 6.74 -5.86
C LEU A 142 9.08 7.61 -4.79
N SER A 143 9.47 8.85 -5.11
CA SER A 143 9.99 9.81 -4.13
C SER A 143 8.92 10.21 -3.09
N LEU A 144 7.64 10.05 -3.43
CA LEU A 144 6.53 10.31 -2.51
C LEU A 144 6.44 9.29 -1.37
N VAL A 145 6.99 8.08 -1.55
CA VAL A 145 7.02 7.07 -0.47
C VAL A 145 7.94 7.52 0.67
N THR A 146 8.92 8.37 0.41
CA THR A 146 9.87 8.87 1.42
C THR A 146 9.53 10.27 1.92
N SER A 147 8.81 11.08 1.13
CA SER A 147 8.55 12.50 1.42
C SER A 147 7.12 12.81 1.89
N GLU A 148 6.14 11.98 1.55
CA GLU A 148 4.73 12.21 1.91
C GLU A 148 4.29 11.23 3.02
N TYR A 149 3.68 11.80 4.06
CA TYR A 149 3.17 10.99 5.16
C TYR A 149 2.10 10.00 4.70
N GLY A 150 2.23 8.74 5.09
CA GLY A 150 1.22 7.71 4.88
C GLY A 150 1.24 7.00 3.53
N ARG A 151 2.09 7.40 2.57
CA ARG A 151 2.25 6.66 1.32
C ARG A 151 3.06 5.39 1.51
N ASN A 152 2.42 4.24 1.30
CA ASN A 152 3.04 2.93 1.45
C ASN A 152 2.71 2.04 0.24
N ILE A 153 3.70 1.28 -0.22
CA ILE A 153 3.50 0.20 -1.17
C ILE A 153 3.52 -1.11 -0.38
N HIS A 154 2.37 -1.76 -0.26
CA HIS A 154 2.26 -3.03 0.45
C HIS A 154 2.60 -4.20 -0.47
N PRO A 155 3.25 -5.27 0.06
CA PRO A 155 3.46 -6.48 -0.72
C PRO A 155 2.09 -7.07 -1.11
N CYS A 156 1.95 -7.46 -2.38
CA CYS A 156 0.72 -8.12 -2.80
C CYS A 156 0.68 -9.54 -2.21
N LYS A 157 -0.46 -9.94 -1.64
CA LYS A 157 -0.62 -11.23 -0.96
C LYS A 157 -0.70 -12.42 -1.93
N GLY A 158 -0.68 -12.20 -3.24
CA GLY A 158 -0.91 -13.22 -4.27
C GLY A 158 0.17 -13.32 -5.35
N CYS A 159 1.35 -12.73 -5.18
CA CYS A 159 2.42 -12.68 -6.18
C CYS A 159 3.72 -13.44 -5.78
#